data_AF-A0A350EPV6-F1
#
_entry.id   AF-A0A350EPV6-F1
#
_cell.length_a   1.000
_cell.length_b   1.000
_cell.length_c   1.000
_cell.angle_alpha   90.00
_cell.angle_beta   90.00
_cell.angle_gamma   90.00
#
_symmetry.space_group_name_H-M   'P 1'
#
loop_
_entity.id
_entity.type
_entity.pdbx_description
1 polymer ?
#
loop_
_entity_poly.entity_id
_entity_poly.type
_entity_poly.pdbx_seq_one_letter_code
_entity_poly.pdbx_strand_id
1 'polypeptide(L)'
;EAAAFDPARSFSHGRQTSTVAVAKGAFTVRTKGFGGVETNHPVVRVIGHDPLRQFLVDGGNGRLQALEASYDPHRNEWFNVYGDEDRQPGEWGHWTGRGMNWNAMCATCHNTRLRKNYDPHTDSYHTRMAERTVSCESCHGPMKEHVLAYRSGTVPEQKTKLTREQILHTCAGCHSRRAELTGDFAPGDDYFDHHQLTVPDLSDIYHLDGQVQGENYVFGSFLGSKMHAAGVHCLDCHEPHTTKLILPGNALCMRCHSGGYPNSPKIDPTAHSHHAADSTGNQCVNCHMPQTTYMQRHPRRDHGFTIPDPLLT
;
A
#
# COMPACT_ATOMS: atom_id res chain seq x y z
N GLU A 1 -1.47 9.01 19.60
CA GLU A 1 -2.83 8.48 19.36
C GLU A 1 -3.61 8.20 20.64
N ALA A 2 -3.42 8.99 21.70
CA ALA A 2 -4.15 8.79 22.96
C ALA A 2 -5.68 8.80 22.73
N ALA A 3 -6.15 9.64 21.80
CA ALA A 3 -7.55 9.72 21.40
C ALA A 3 -8.15 8.42 20.85
N ALA A 4 -7.37 7.39 20.48
CA ALA A 4 -7.92 6.09 20.09
C ALA A 4 -8.22 5.18 21.29
N PHE A 5 -7.52 5.36 22.41
CA PHE A 5 -7.55 4.48 23.60
C PHE A 5 -8.08 5.17 24.86
N ASP A 6 -8.24 6.50 24.81
CA ASP A 6 -8.70 7.34 25.92
C ASP A 6 -9.87 8.22 25.43
N PRO A 7 -11.06 8.13 26.05
CA PRO A 7 -11.43 7.18 27.10
C PRO A 7 -11.46 5.74 26.59
N ALA A 8 -11.40 4.80 27.54
CA ALA A 8 -11.59 3.38 27.25
C ALA A 8 -12.95 3.15 26.58
N ARG A 9 -12.97 2.33 25.54
CA ARG A 9 -14.16 2.07 24.73
C ARG A 9 -14.23 0.62 24.30
N SER A 10 -15.46 0.12 24.16
CA SER A 10 -15.73 -1.18 23.56
C SER A 10 -16.43 -0.99 22.22
N PHE A 11 -16.13 -1.85 21.27
CA PHE A 11 -16.75 -1.89 19.95
C PHE A 11 -16.88 -3.33 19.49
N SER A 12 -17.89 -3.58 18.67
CA SER A 12 -18.12 -4.87 18.05
C SER A 12 -17.54 -4.90 16.65
N HIS A 13 -16.98 -6.03 16.26
CA HIS A 13 -16.56 -6.35 14.90
C HIS A 13 -16.74 -7.84 14.65
N GLY A 14 -17.44 -8.18 13.56
CA GLY A 14 -18.00 -9.52 13.41
C GLY A 14 -18.86 -9.90 14.61
N ARG A 15 -18.67 -11.10 15.17
CA ARG A 15 -19.28 -11.56 16.43
C ARG A 15 -18.40 -11.29 17.65
N GLN A 16 -17.29 -10.59 17.50
CA GLN A 16 -16.35 -10.29 18.58
C GLN A 16 -16.62 -8.90 19.16
N THR A 17 -16.35 -8.75 20.45
CA THR A 17 -16.29 -7.44 21.11
C THR A 17 -14.86 -7.22 21.56
N SER A 18 -14.30 -6.06 21.23
CA SER A 18 -12.99 -5.64 21.71
C SER A 18 -13.11 -4.41 22.58
N THR A 19 -12.23 -4.32 23.57
CA THR A 19 -12.11 -3.13 24.42
C THR A 19 -10.72 -2.55 24.28
N VAL A 20 -10.63 -1.26 24.07
CA VAL A 20 -9.35 -0.54 24.01
C VAL A 20 -9.25 0.41 25.19
N ALA A 21 -8.06 0.50 25.77
CA ALA A 21 -7.81 1.32 26.95
C ALA A 21 -6.33 1.66 27.09
N VAL A 22 -6.04 2.70 27.87
CA VAL A 22 -4.72 2.93 28.45
C VAL A 22 -4.66 2.18 29.78
N ALA A 23 -3.78 1.18 29.90
CA ALA A 23 -3.58 0.40 31.12
C ALA A 23 -2.12 0.44 31.54
N LYS A 24 -1.84 0.90 32.77
CA LYS A 24 -0.47 1.01 33.33
C LYS A 24 0.50 1.78 32.41
N GLY A 25 0.01 2.83 31.74
CA GLY A 25 0.79 3.66 30.83
C GLY A 25 1.01 3.08 29.43
N ALA A 26 0.42 1.92 29.11
CA ALA A 26 0.48 1.30 27.79
C ALA A 26 -0.89 1.31 27.10
N PHE A 27 -0.91 1.45 25.78
CA PHE A 27 -2.10 1.22 24.97
C PHE A 27 -2.36 -0.28 24.87
N THR A 28 -3.60 -0.69 25.15
CA THR A 28 -3.99 -2.11 25.19
C THR A 28 -5.26 -2.35 24.41
N VAL A 29 -5.31 -3.49 23.71
CA VAL A 29 -6.50 -4.02 23.06
C VAL A 29 -6.86 -5.34 23.72
N ARG A 30 -8.03 -5.42 24.33
CA ARG A 30 -8.63 -6.66 24.82
C ARG A 30 -9.46 -7.27 23.70
N THR A 31 -9.02 -8.41 23.17
CA THR A 31 -9.68 -9.11 22.07
C THR A 31 -9.39 -10.61 22.12
N LYS A 32 -10.11 -11.40 21.32
CA LYS A 32 -9.91 -12.84 21.20
C LYS A 32 -8.58 -13.12 20.51
N GLY A 33 -7.69 -13.86 21.16
CA GLY A 33 -6.35 -14.15 20.67
C GLY A 33 -6.12 -15.62 20.33
N PHE A 34 -4.85 -16.02 20.41
CA PHE A 34 -4.44 -17.41 20.18
C PHE A 34 -5.19 -18.35 21.14
N GLY A 35 -5.68 -19.47 20.62
CA GLY A 35 -6.52 -20.41 21.39
C GLY A 35 -7.95 -19.92 21.61
N GLY A 36 -8.36 -18.79 21.05
CA GLY A 36 -9.74 -18.29 21.11
C GLY A 36 -10.12 -17.67 22.46
N VAL A 37 -9.14 -17.35 23.31
CA VAL A 37 -9.36 -16.73 24.61
C VAL A 37 -9.22 -15.22 24.50
N GLU A 38 -10.09 -14.49 25.19
CA GLU A 38 -10.03 -13.03 25.24
C GLU A 38 -8.99 -12.57 26.27
N THR A 39 -7.99 -11.83 25.82
CA THR A 39 -6.90 -11.34 26.67
C THR A 39 -6.50 -9.91 26.32
N ASN A 40 -5.80 -9.23 27.23
CA ASN A 40 -5.23 -7.91 26.96
C ASN A 40 -3.93 -8.06 26.17
N HIS A 41 -3.86 -7.43 25.00
CA HIS A 41 -2.69 -7.36 24.15
C HIS A 41 -2.12 -5.94 24.17
N PRO A 42 -0.91 -5.73 24.71
CA PRO A 42 -0.23 -4.45 24.60
C PRO A 42 0.07 -4.13 23.13
N VAL A 43 -0.23 -2.91 22.72
CA VAL A 43 0.17 -2.40 21.41
C VAL A 43 1.65 -2.05 21.45
N VAL A 44 2.43 -2.68 20.56
CA VAL A 44 3.88 -2.48 20.50
C VAL A 44 4.30 -1.53 19.39
N ARG A 45 3.45 -1.35 18.37
CA ARG A 45 3.69 -0.45 17.24
C ARG A 45 2.38 -0.12 16.54
N VAL A 46 2.36 0.99 15.79
CA VAL A 46 1.28 1.37 14.87
C VAL A 46 1.82 1.41 13.43
N ILE A 47 0.99 1.05 12.48
CA ILE A 47 1.23 1.17 11.03
C ILE A 47 0.07 1.97 10.38
N GLY A 48 0.42 2.84 9.44
CA GLY A 48 -0.51 3.79 8.81
C GLY A 48 -0.44 5.21 9.42
N HIS A 49 -0.72 6.23 8.61
CA HIS A 49 -0.81 7.64 9.03
C HIS A 49 -2.01 8.42 8.44
N ASP A 50 -2.53 8.02 7.28
CA ASP A 50 -3.81 8.48 6.77
C ASP A 50 -4.32 7.41 5.78
N PRO A 51 -5.61 7.07 5.71
CA PRO A 51 -6.75 7.56 6.51
C PRO A 51 -7.07 6.68 7.73
N LEU A 52 -6.30 5.62 7.99
CA LEU A 52 -6.54 4.69 9.12
C LEU A 52 -5.25 4.32 9.85
N ARG A 53 -5.36 3.85 11.09
CA ARG A 53 -4.28 3.25 11.90
C ARG A 53 -4.58 1.78 12.14
N GLN A 54 -3.60 0.93 11.89
CA GLN A 54 -3.58 -0.45 12.34
C GLN A 54 -2.56 -0.62 13.45
N PHE A 55 -2.92 -1.41 14.46
CA PHE A 55 -2.08 -1.62 15.64
C PHE A 55 -1.43 -2.99 15.57
N LEU A 56 -0.18 -3.05 16.00
CA LEU A 56 0.61 -4.27 16.05
C LEU A 56 0.73 -4.77 17.48
N VAL A 57 0.52 -6.06 17.66
CA VAL A 57 0.69 -6.78 18.92
C VAL A 57 1.75 -7.87 18.76
N ASP A 58 2.37 -8.27 19.87
CA ASP A 58 3.33 -9.37 19.87
C ASP A 58 2.58 -10.72 19.77
N GLY A 59 2.91 -11.49 18.73
CA GLY A 59 2.41 -12.86 18.49
C GLY A 59 3.37 -13.96 18.93
N GLY A 60 4.46 -13.60 19.61
CA GLY A 60 5.52 -14.50 20.05
C GLY A 60 6.50 -14.87 18.93
N ASN A 61 7.67 -15.37 19.32
CA ASN A 61 8.74 -15.79 18.39
C ASN A 61 9.15 -14.69 17.39
N GLY A 62 9.11 -13.42 17.82
CA GLY A 62 9.45 -12.26 16.99
C GLY A 62 8.41 -11.88 15.93
N ARG A 63 7.24 -12.57 15.91
CA ARG A 63 6.11 -12.22 15.06
C ARG A 63 5.38 -11.02 15.63
N LEU A 64 5.20 -9.99 14.82
CA LEU A 64 4.21 -8.96 15.07
C LEU A 64 2.97 -9.26 14.25
N GLN A 65 1.81 -9.11 14.87
CA GLN A 65 0.51 -9.29 14.24
C GLN A 65 -0.22 -7.97 14.11
N ALA A 66 -0.72 -7.67 12.93
CA ALA A 66 -1.62 -6.54 12.71
C ALA A 66 -3.03 -6.90 13.16
N LEU A 67 -3.64 -6.05 13.96
CA LEU A 67 -5.04 -6.23 14.36
C LEU A 67 -5.98 -5.91 13.17
N GLU A 68 -7.01 -6.71 12.96
CA GLU A 68 -8.11 -6.34 12.05
C GLU A 68 -8.91 -5.15 12.60
N ALA A 69 -9.02 -5.06 13.93
CA ALA A 69 -9.56 -3.90 14.63
C ALA A 69 -8.62 -2.69 14.44
N SER A 70 -9.11 -1.70 13.70
CA SER A 70 -8.36 -0.52 13.26
C SER A 70 -9.08 0.75 13.65
N TYR A 71 -8.37 1.87 13.60
CA TYR A 71 -8.86 3.17 14.04
C TYR A 71 -8.85 4.19 12.91
N ASP A 72 -9.97 4.88 12.73
CA ASP A 72 -10.11 6.03 11.85
C ASP A 72 -9.98 7.32 12.68
N PRO A 73 -8.89 8.09 12.51
CA PRO A 73 -8.67 9.33 13.25
C PRO A 73 -9.57 10.49 12.81
N HIS A 74 -10.14 10.47 11.60
CA HIS A 74 -11.05 11.51 11.12
C HIS A 74 -12.43 11.40 11.75
N ARG A 75 -12.85 10.15 12.00
CA ARG A 75 -14.16 9.83 12.58
C ARG A 75 -14.10 9.48 14.06
N ASN A 76 -12.89 9.34 14.60
CA ASN A 76 -12.62 8.89 15.97
C ASN A 76 -13.33 7.57 16.30
N GLU A 77 -13.33 6.63 15.35
CA GLU A 77 -14.06 5.36 15.47
C GLU A 77 -13.13 4.17 15.26
N TRP A 78 -13.45 3.06 15.93
CA TRP A 78 -12.85 1.77 15.66
C TRP A 78 -13.71 1.00 14.69
N PHE A 79 -13.08 0.24 13.81
CA PHE A 79 -13.74 -0.52 12.76
C PHE A 79 -12.94 -1.78 12.43
N ASN A 80 -13.58 -2.71 11.72
CA ASN A 80 -12.93 -3.89 11.16
C ASN A 80 -12.47 -3.60 9.74
N VAL A 81 -11.20 -3.85 9.43
CA VAL A 81 -10.66 -3.68 8.06
C VAL A 81 -11.33 -4.58 7.03
N TYR A 82 -11.95 -5.68 7.47
CA TYR A 82 -12.73 -6.59 6.62
C TYR A 82 -14.23 -6.30 6.65
N GLY A 83 -14.66 -5.13 7.16
CA GLY A 83 -16.07 -4.76 7.21
C GLY A 83 -16.86 -5.68 8.15
N ASP A 84 -17.94 -6.26 7.64
CA ASP A 84 -18.84 -7.11 8.44
C ASP A 84 -18.39 -8.58 8.48
N GLU A 85 -17.24 -8.92 7.89
CA GLU A 85 -16.70 -10.28 7.95
C GLU A 85 -16.37 -10.69 9.40
N ASP A 86 -16.80 -11.88 9.79
CA ASP A 86 -16.59 -12.45 11.12
C ASP A 86 -15.45 -13.49 11.14
N ARG A 87 -14.23 -13.00 10.87
CA ARG A 87 -13.05 -13.86 10.84
C ARG A 87 -12.74 -14.42 12.22
N GLN A 88 -12.47 -15.71 12.31
CA GLN A 88 -12.21 -16.43 13.55
C GLN A 88 -10.70 -16.63 13.80
N PRO A 89 -10.29 -16.82 15.08
CA PRO A 89 -8.91 -17.11 15.41
C PRO A 89 -8.29 -18.25 14.59
N GLY A 90 -7.16 -17.97 13.94
CA GLY A 90 -6.42 -18.89 13.08
C GLY A 90 -6.75 -18.77 11.60
N GLU A 91 -7.89 -18.19 11.24
CA GLU A 91 -8.22 -17.90 9.84
C GLU A 91 -7.27 -16.86 9.26
N TRP A 92 -7.03 -16.94 7.94
CA TRP A 92 -5.99 -16.18 7.24
C TRP A 92 -5.95 -14.69 7.63
N GLY A 93 -7.10 -14.02 7.69
CA GLY A 93 -7.17 -12.60 8.00
C GLY A 93 -7.76 -12.23 9.35
N HIS A 94 -7.89 -13.17 10.29
CA HIS A 94 -7.98 -12.77 11.70
C HIS A 94 -6.56 -12.41 12.17
N TRP A 95 -6.38 -11.51 13.15
CA TRP A 95 -5.04 -11.06 13.57
C TRP A 95 -4.11 -12.17 14.06
N THR A 96 -4.67 -13.29 14.52
CA THR A 96 -3.87 -14.48 14.91
C THR A 96 -3.42 -15.33 13.70
N GLY A 97 -3.99 -15.10 12.53
CA GLY A 97 -3.70 -15.77 11.27
C GLY A 97 -2.41 -15.30 10.60
N ARG A 98 -2.03 -15.99 9.52
CA ARG A 98 -0.81 -15.71 8.75
C ARG A 98 -0.93 -14.49 7.83
N GLY A 99 -2.13 -14.18 7.34
CA GLY A 99 -2.39 -13.03 6.50
C GLY A 99 -2.33 -11.69 7.22
N MET A 100 -2.33 -11.71 8.56
CA MET A 100 -2.15 -10.52 9.40
C MET A 100 -0.73 -10.41 9.97
N ASN A 101 0.19 -11.31 9.58
CA ASN A 101 1.57 -11.26 10.01
C ASN A 101 2.30 -10.07 9.43
N TRP A 102 2.58 -9.07 10.28
CA TRP A 102 3.21 -7.84 9.86
C TRP A 102 4.58 -8.08 9.21
N ASN A 103 5.39 -8.99 9.76
CA ASN A 103 6.74 -9.26 9.26
C ASN A 103 6.72 -9.71 7.79
N ALA A 104 5.81 -10.63 7.43
CA ALA A 104 5.70 -11.19 6.10
C ALA A 104 4.91 -10.30 5.13
N MET A 105 3.81 -9.71 5.60
CA MET A 105 2.80 -9.06 4.76
C MET A 105 2.99 -7.56 4.58
N CYS A 106 3.52 -6.87 5.60
CA CYS A 106 3.54 -5.41 5.62
C CYS A 106 4.97 -4.83 5.69
N ALA A 107 5.85 -5.52 6.40
CA ALA A 107 7.10 -4.90 6.84
C ALA A 107 8.00 -4.47 5.68
N THR A 108 8.08 -5.25 4.59
CA THR A 108 8.90 -4.90 3.43
C THR A 108 8.51 -3.57 2.81
N CYS A 109 7.20 -3.30 2.64
CA CYS A 109 6.72 -2.09 1.98
C CYS A 109 6.72 -0.85 2.90
N HIS A 110 6.76 -1.05 4.22
CA HIS A 110 6.60 0.02 5.21
C HIS A 110 7.90 0.36 5.97
N ASN A 111 9.05 -0.16 5.56
CA ASN A 111 10.34 0.09 6.21
C ASN A 111 11.49 0.12 5.18
N THR A 112 12.58 0.80 5.51
CA THR A 112 13.77 0.89 4.68
C THR A 112 14.72 -0.28 4.96
N ARG A 113 15.18 -0.94 3.89
CA ARG A 113 16.20 -2.02 3.95
C ARG A 113 15.80 -3.13 4.92
N LEU A 114 14.54 -3.54 4.87
CA LEU A 114 14.04 -4.59 5.74
C LEU A 114 14.67 -5.95 5.39
N ARG A 115 15.00 -6.72 6.42
CA ARG A 115 15.29 -8.15 6.36
C ARG A 115 14.36 -8.86 7.34
N LYS A 116 13.49 -9.72 6.82
CA LYS A 116 12.53 -10.49 7.63
C LYS A 116 13.25 -11.42 8.60
N ASN A 117 14.34 -12.05 8.14
CA ASN A 117 15.11 -13.07 8.85
C ASN A 117 14.19 -14.14 9.46
N TYR A 118 13.38 -14.75 8.62
CA TYR A 118 12.48 -15.84 9.00
C TYR A 118 13.28 -17.14 9.13
N ASP A 119 13.10 -17.83 10.25
CA ASP A 119 13.64 -19.18 10.46
C ASP A 119 12.50 -20.21 10.34
N PRO A 120 12.51 -21.06 9.30
CA PRO A 120 11.46 -22.05 9.09
C PRO A 120 11.48 -23.20 10.10
N HIS A 121 12.62 -23.47 10.76
CA HIS A 121 12.71 -24.56 11.74
C HIS A 121 12.04 -24.21 13.06
N THR A 122 12.09 -22.93 13.44
CA THR A 122 11.55 -22.42 14.71
C THR A 122 10.27 -21.60 14.53
N ASP A 123 9.82 -21.41 13.28
CA ASP A 123 8.71 -20.53 12.91
C ASP A 123 8.82 -19.14 13.57
N SER A 124 10.01 -18.55 13.45
CA SER A 124 10.36 -17.32 14.15
C SER A 124 10.90 -16.25 13.22
N TYR A 125 10.83 -15.00 13.66
CA TYR A 125 11.33 -13.86 12.91
C TYR A 125 12.38 -13.10 13.71
N HIS A 126 13.49 -12.75 13.05
CA HIS A 126 14.52 -11.85 13.59
C HIS A 126 14.59 -10.56 12.78
N THR A 127 13.43 -9.96 12.54
CA THR A 127 13.30 -8.83 11.61
C THR A 127 14.20 -7.65 11.99
N ARG A 128 14.89 -7.09 10.99
CA ARG A 128 15.76 -5.92 11.09
C ARG A 128 15.45 -4.96 9.94
N MET A 129 15.72 -3.68 10.16
CA MET A 129 15.50 -2.62 9.19
C MET A 129 16.45 -1.46 9.50
N ALA A 130 16.80 -0.68 8.49
CA ALA A 130 17.60 0.52 8.68
C ALA A 130 16.75 1.64 9.31
N GLU A 131 15.52 1.82 8.81
CA GLU A 131 14.61 2.87 9.27
C GLU A 131 13.16 2.39 9.31
N ARG A 132 12.37 2.98 10.23
CA ARG A 132 10.95 2.65 10.46
C ARG A 132 10.00 3.48 9.61
N THR A 133 10.29 3.59 8.31
CA THR A 133 9.49 4.28 7.30
C THR A 133 10.05 3.93 5.92
N VAL A 134 9.42 4.40 4.84
CA VAL A 134 10.04 4.43 3.51
C VAL A 134 10.93 5.68 3.43
N SER A 135 12.25 5.50 3.40
CA SER A 135 13.23 6.59 3.37
C SER A 135 14.00 6.62 2.03
N CYS A 136 14.96 7.54 1.90
CA CYS A 136 15.74 7.75 0.67
C CYS A 136 16.32 6.44 0.10
N GLU A 137 16.84 5.56 0.97
CA GLU A 137 17.49 4.33 0.55
C GLU A 137 16.52 3.26 0.02
N SER A 138 15.21 3.42 0.26
CA SER A 138 14.18 2.55 -0.34
C SER A 138 14.11 2.74 -1.85
N CYS A 139 14.38 3.96 -2.34
CA CYS A 139 14.32 4.28 -3.77
C CYS A 139 15.68 4.49 -4.42
N HIS A 140 16.70 4.89 -3.66
CA HIS A 140 18.00 5.25 -4.22
C HIS A 140 19.11 4.23 -4.00
N GLY A 141 18.87 3.15 -3.24
CA GLY A 141 19.93 2.22 -2.89
C GLY A 141 20.57 2.54 -1.53
N PRO A 142 21.50 1.69 -1.04
CA PRO A 142 22.24 1.96 0.19
C PRO A 142 23.19 3.15 -0.01
N MET A 143 23.19 4.10 0.93
CA MET A 143 23.88 5.39 0.82
C MET A 143 25.10 5.51 1.74
N LYS A 144 25.53 4.43 2.40
CA LYS A 144 26.69 4.45 3.32
C LYS A 144 27.94 5.04 2.68
N GLU A 145 28.31 4.59 1.48
CA GLU A 145 29.50 5.11 0.77
C GLU A 145 29.36 6.59 0.43
N HIS A 146 28.19 7.00 -0.05
CA HIS A 146 27.87 8.40 -0.36
C HIS A 146 28.05 9.30 0.87
N VAL A 147 27.50 8.90 2.02
CA VAL A 147 27.61 9.66 3.28
C VAL A 147 29.06 9.73 3.76
N LEU A 148 29.83 8.65 3.64
CA LEU A 148 31.24 8.64 4.04
C LEU A 148 32.08 9.56 3.15
N ALA A 149 31.87 9.51 1.82
CA ALA A 149 32.57 10.38 0.88
C ALA A 149 32.29 11.86 1.14
N TYR A 150 31.02 12.23 1.37
CA TYR A 150 30.67 13.61 1.70
C TYR A 150 31.35 14.07 3.01
N ARG A 151 31.37 13.21 4.03
CA ARG A 151 32.05 13.50 5.31
C ARG A 151 33.57 13.63 5.17
N SER A 152 34.19 12.94 4.21
CA SER A 152 35.62 13.08 3.91
C SER A 152 35.95 14.25 2.98
N GLY A 153 34.97 15.10 2.65
CA GLY A 153 35.16 16.24 1.74
C GLY A 153 35.30 15.84 0.27
N THR A 154 34.92 14.62 -0.09
CA THR A 154 34.91 14.13 -1.47
C THR A 154 33.50 14.30 -2.04
N VAL A 155 33.38 14.71 -3.30
CA VAL A 155 32.11 14.64 -4.02
C VAL A 155 31.98 13.21 -4.55
N PRO A 156 31.12 12.36 -3.98
CA PRO A 156 30.91 11.03 -4.55
C PRO A 156 30.34 11.19 -5.96
N GLU A 157 30.97 10.52 -6.93
CA GLU A 157 30.42 10.37 -8.26
C GLU A 157 29.03 9.73 -8.16
N GLN A 158 28.05 10.26 -8.89
CA GLN A 158 26.69 9.73 -8.90
C GLN A 158 26.71 8.36 -9.59
N LYS A 159 26.92 7.28 -8.81
CA LYS A 159 27.37 5.98 -9.34
C LYS A 159 26.43 5.30 -10.34
N THR A 160 25.12 5.60 -10.36
CA THR A 160 24.22 4.98 -11.34
C THR A 160 22.95 5.78 -11.53
N LYS A 161 22.74 6.28 -12.76
CA LYS A 161 21.44 6.81 -13.19
C LYS A 161 20.54 5.62 -13.52
N LEU A 162 19.52 5.40 -12.68
CA LEU A 162 18.52 4.36 -12.95
C LEU A 162 17.79 4.65 -14.26
N THR A 163 17.52 3.60 -15.03
CA THR A 163 16.64 3.68 -16.20
C THR A 163 15.20 3.94 -15.73
N ARG A 164 14.34 4.41 -16.65
CA ARG A 164 12.91 4.59 -16.35
C ARG A 164 12.25 3.29 -15.88
N GLU A 165 12.64 2.16 -16.48
CA GLU A 165 12.16 0.84 -16.10
C GLU A 165 12.60 0.45 -14.69
N GLN A 166 13.88 0.66 -14.35
CA GLN A 166 14.38 0.38 -12.99
C GLN A 166 13.67 1.24 -11.92
N ILE A 167 13.30 2.48 -12.25
CA ILE A 167 12.50 3.32 -11.38
C ILE A 167 11.08 2.76 -11.23
N LEU A 168 10.45 2.33 -12.34
CA LEU A 168 9.13 1.68 -12.30
C LEU A 168 9.17 0.43 -11.42
N HIS A 169 10.18 -0.42 -11.58
CA HIS A 169 10.40 -1.61 -10.75
C HIS A 169 10.62 -1.28 -9.26
N THR A 170 11.30 -0.18 -8.97
CA THR A 170 11.47 0.33 -7.60
C THR A 170 10.13 0.69 -6.98
N CYS A 171 9.24 1.36 -7.71
CA CYS A 171 7.87 1.65 -7.26
C CYS A 171 7.06 0.35 -7.10
N ALA A 172 7.16 -0.55 -8.08
CA ALA A 172 6.45 -1.82 -8.12
C ALA A 172 6.77 -2.72 -6.92
N GLY A 173 8.01 -2.64 -6.40
CA GLY A 173 8.43 -3.34 -5.20
C GLY A 173 7.48 -3.13 -3.99
N CYS A 174 6.77 -2.01 -3.92
CA CYS A 174 5.75 -1.77 -2.88
C CYS A 174 4.33 -1.62 -3.44
N HIS A 175 4.19 -1.04 -4.63
CA HIS A 175 2.89 -0.72 -5.24
C HIS A 175 2.33 -1.85 -6.12
N SER A 176 2.57 -3.09 -5.73
CA SER A 176 2.05 -4.30 -6.39
C SER A 176 1.54 -5.30 -5.35
N ARG A 177 0.50 -6.05 -5.71
CA ARG A 177 0.20 -7.30 -5.02
C ARG A 177 1.10 -8.38 -5.59
N ARG A 178 1.90 -9.00 -4.73
CA ARG A 178 3.01 -9.87 -5.14
C ARG A 178 3.38 -10.89 -4.09
N ALA A 179 4.02 -11.97 -4.53
CA ALA A 179 4.87 -12.77 -3.67
C ALA A 179 6.32 -12.28 -3.74
N GLU A 180 7.03 -12.41 -2.62
CA GLU A 180 8.47 -12.12 -2.54
C GLU A 180 9.25 -13.43 -2.67
N LEU A 181 10.21 -13.46 -3.59
CA LEU A 181 10.99 -14.67 -3.89
C LEU A 181 12.35 -14.68 -3.18
N THR A 182 13.01 -13.53 -3.12
CA THR A 182 14.41 -13.42 -2.66
C THR A 182 14.57 -12.62 -1.36
N GLY A 183 13.70 -11.63 -1.11
CA GLY A 183 13.72 -10.82 0.11
C GLY A 183 14.83 -9.77 0.17
N ASP A 184 15.49 -9.49 -0.97
CA ASP A 184 16.67 -8.64 -1.02
C ASP A 184 16.72 -7.60 -2.14
N PHE A 185 15.63 -7.41 -2.89
CA PHE A 185 15.48 -6.42 -3.96
C PHE A 185 16.13 -5.06 -3.62
N ALA A 186 16.94 -4.54 -4.53
CA ALA A 186 17.54 -3.23 -4.47
C ALA A 186 17.11 -2.37 -5.69
N PRO A 187 17.01 -1.04 -5.51
CA PRO A 187 16.78 -0.14 -6.64
C PRO A 187 17.86 -0.31 -7.71
N GLY A 188 17.42 -0.55 -8.94
CA GLY A 188 18.28 -0.94 -10.06
C GLY A 188 18.11 -2.40 -10.48
N ASP A 189 17.59 -3.25 -9.61
CA ASP A 189 17.28 -4.64 -9.96
C ASP A 189 16.04 -4.73 -10.86
N ASP A 190 15.91 -5.85 -11.57
CA ASP A 190 14.66 -6.19 -12.23
C ASP A 190 13.62 -6.64 -11.20
N TYR A 191 12.39 -6.12 -11.28
CA TYR A 191 11.34 -6.50 -10.36
C TYR A 191 11.04 -8.01 -10.42
N PHE A 192 11.05 -8.60 -11.61
CA PHE A 192 10.64 -9.99 -11.84
C PHE A 192 11.71 -11.01 -11.41
N ASP A 193 12.94 -10.58 -11.15
CA ASP A 193 13.98 -11.42 -10.55
C ASP A 193 13.75 -11.66 -9.04
N HIS A 194 13.00 -10.75 -8.38
CA HIS A 194 12.79 -10.80 -6.93
C HIS A 194 11.32 -11.03 -6.53
N HIS A 195 10.39 -10.90 -7.46
CA HIS A 195 8.95 -10.88 -7.19
C HIS A 195 8.14 -11.65 -8.22
N GLN A 196 7.11 -12.34 -7.73
CA GLN A 196 6.05 -12.87 -8.57
C GLN A 196 4.82 -11.95 -8.46
N LEU A 197 4.53 -11.21 -9.53
CA LEU A 197 3.36 -10.34 -9.61
C LEU A 197 2.07 -11.16 -9.61
N THR A 198 1.09 -10.74 -8.81
CA THR A 198 -0.29 -11.21 -8.99
C THR A 198 -0.90 -10.53 -10.20
N VAL A 199 -1.37 -11.33 -11.15
CA VAL A 199 -1.98 -10.86 -12.40
C VAL A 199 -3.49 -11.16 -12.39
N PRO A 200 -4.30 -10.46 -13.22
CA PRO A 200 -5.70 -10.82 -13.41
C PRO A 200 -5.86 -12.27 -13.88
N ASP A 201 -6.65 -13.03 -13.16
CA ASP A 201 -7.01 -14.42 -13.45
C ASP A 201 -8.42 -14.73 -12.89
N LEU A 202 -8.80 -16.01 -12.84
CA LEU A 202 -10.13 -16.45 -12.37
C LEU A 202 -10.22 -16.60 -10.83
N SER A 203 -9.32 -15.99 -10.05
CA SER A 203 -9.29 -16.11 -8.59
C SER A 203 -10.09 -15.03 -7.84
N ASP A 204 -10.85 -14.19 -8.56
CA ASP A 204 -11.58 -13.03 -8.03
C ASP A 204 -10.70 -12.04 -7.24
N ILE A 205 -9.39 -12.07 -7.50
CA ILE A 205 -8.46 -11.08 -6.94
C ILE A 205 -8.66 -9.74 -7.64
N TYR A 206 -8.90 -9.73 -8.95
CA TYR A 206 -9.26 -8.57 -9.76
C TYR A 206 -10.74 -8.65 -10.16
N HIS A 207 -11.33 -7.51 -10.51
CA HIS A 207 -12.59 -7.50 -11.25
C HIS A 207 -12.39 -8.22 -12.61
N LEU A 208 -13.48 -8.74 -13.19
CA LEU A 208 -13.43 -9.52 -14.43
C LEU A 208 -12.86 -8.73 -15.62
N ASP A 209 -12.94 -7.41 -15.57
CA ASP A 209 -12.37 -6.48 -16.57
C ASP A 209 -10.91 -6.08 -16.27
N GLY A 210 -10.30 -6.66 -15.23
CA GLY A 210 -8.92 -6.40 -14.81
C GLY A 210 -8.74 -5.20 -13.88
N GLN A 211 -9.81 -4.51 -13.48
CA GLN A 211 -9.72 -3.43 -12.50
C GLN A 211 -9.31 -3.95 -11.11
N VAL A 212 -8.64 -3.09 -10.35
CA VAL A 212 -8.23 -3.37 -8.96
C VAL A 212 -9.46 -3.64 -8.08
N GLN A 213 -9.47 -4.82 -7.49
CA GLN A 213 -10.39 -5.22 -6.43
C GLN A 213 -9.60 -5.40 -5.12
N GLY A 214 -10.06 -4.78 -4.04
CA GLY A 214 -9.39 -4.86 -2.74
C GLY A 214 -7.91 -4.45 -2.75
N GLU A 215 -7.01 -5.32 -2.30
CA GLU A 215 -5.58 -5.05 -2.18
C GLU A 215 -4.77 -5.51 -3.41
N ASN A 216 -4.97 -4.89 -4.57
CA ASN A 216 -4.13 -5.17 -5.76
C ASN A 216 -3.09 -4.09 -6.07
N TYR A 217 -3.13 -3.00 -5.30
CA TYR A 217 -2.33 -1.80 -5.53
C TYR A 217 -2.56 -1.26 -6.95
N VAL A 218 -1.51 -0.94 -7.71
CA VAL A 218 -1.66 -0.25 -9.02
C VAL A 218 -0.79 -0.84 -10.12
N PHE A 219 0.32 -1.53 -9.78
CA PHE A 219 1.28 -1.98 -10.78
C PHE A 219 0.69 -2.98 -11.79
N GLY A 220 -0.08 -3.97 -11.32
CA GLY A 220 -0.67 -4.97 -12.21
C GLY A 220 -1.62 -4.38 -13.25
N SER A 221 -2.55 -3.50 -12.84
CA SER A 221 -3.45 -2.83 -13.79
C SER A 221 -2.70 -1.81 -14.66
N PHE A 222 -1.69 -1.13 -14.12
CA PHE A 222 -0.83 -0.23 -14.90
C PHE A 222 -0.10 -0.94 -16.05
N LEU A 223 0.50 -2.11 -15.81
CA LEU A 223 1.19 -2.87 -16.85
C LEU A 223 0.24 -3.28 -18.00
N GLY A 224 -1.03 -3.55 -17.70
CA GLY A 224 -2.06 -3.85 -18.70
C GLY A 224 -2.57 -2.64 -19.48
N SER A 225 -2.17 -1.42 -19.11
CA SER A 225 -2.73 -0.20 -19.70
C SER A 225 -2.09 0.19 -21.03
N LYS A 226 -2.88 0.88 -21.87
CA LYS A 226 -2.36 1.52 -23.10
C LYS A 226 -1.30 2.59 -22.79
N MET A 227 -1.38 3.22 -21.62
CA MET A 227 -0.41 4.25 -21.22
C MET A 227 0.96 3.65 -20.97
N HIS A 228 1.05 2.53 -20.24
CA HIS A 228 2.32 1.83 -20.04
C HIS A 228 2.89 1.31 -21.36
N ALA A 229 2.05 0.70 -22.21
CA ALA A 229 2.47 0.24 -23.55
C ALA A 229 3.01 1.37 -24.45
N ALA A 230 2.58 2.61 -24.22
CA ALA A 230 3.09 3.81 -24.90
C ALA A 230 4.34 4.43 -24.23
N GLY A 231 4.91 3.80 -23.19
CA GLY A 231 6.11 4.24 -22.50
C GLY A 231 5.89 5.23 -21.35
N VAL A 232 4.65 5.47 -20.94
CA VAL A 232 4.34 6.29 -19.76
C VAL A 232 4.78 5.56 -18.49
N HIS A 233 5.27 6.30 -17.50
CA HIS A 233 5.75 5.82 -16.22
C HIS A 233 5.18 6.66 -15.07
N CYS A 234 5.32 6.17 -13.83
CA CYS A 234 4.80 6.82 -12.62
C CYS A 234 5.22 8.30 -12.52
N LEU A 235 6.49 8.60 -12.84
CA LEU A 235 7.07 9.95 -12.74
C LEU A 235 6.56 10.94 -13.80
N ASP A 236 5.86 10.48 -14.84
CA ASP A 236 5.18 11.39 -15.76
C ASP A 236 3.91 11.99 -15.14
N CYS A 237 3.47 11.45 -13.99
CA CYS A 237 2.29 11.89 -13.26
C CYS A 237 2.57 12.28 -11.79
N HIS A 238 3.52 11.63 -11.14
CA HIS A 238 3.80 11.77 -9.71
C HIS A 238 5.17 12.40 -9.43
N GLU A 239 5.23 13.29 -8.44
CA GLU A 239 6.46 13.81 -7.86
C GLU A 239 6.90 12.91 -6.69
N PRO A 240 7.99 12.14 -6.82
CA PRO A 240 8.35 11.07 -5.88
C PRO A 240 8.75 11.60 -4.49
N HIS A 241 9.25 12.83 -4.39
CA HIS A 241 9.67 13.40 -3.10
C HIS A 241 8.52 14.00 -2.30
N THR A 242 7.43 14.40 -2.97
CA THR A 242 6.25 14.96 -2.30
C THR A 242 5.09 13.98 -2.26
N THR A 243 5.14 12.93 -3.07
CA THR A 243 4.07 11.96 -3.34
C THR A 243 2.80 12.57 -3.92
N LYS A 244 2.87 13.82 -4.41
CA LYS A 244 1.76 14.54 -5.04
C LYS A 244 1.78 14.37 -6.56
N LEU A 245 0.67 14.73 -7.19
CA LEU A 245 0.61 14.86 -8.65
C LEU A 245 1.43 16.08 -9.10
N ILE A 246 2.07 15.98 -10.25
CA ILE A 246 2.86 17.08 -10.83
C ILE A 246 1.97 18.23 -11.35
N LEU A 247 0.71 17.94 -11.68
CA LEU A 247 -0.32 18.89 -12.09
C LEU A 247 -1.68 18.49 -11.52
N PRO A 248 -2.57 19.46 -11.24
CA PRO A 248 -3.88 19.18 -10.66
C PRO A 248 -4.93 18.76 -11.71
N GLY A 249 -5.85 17.88 -11.31
CA GLY A 249 -7.04 17.52 -12.09
C GLY A 249 -6.74 17.09 -13.53
N ASN A 250 -7.63 17.47 -14.45
CA ASN A 250 -7.48 17.15 -15.88
C ASN A 250 -6.21 17.71 -16.52
N ALA A 251 -5.59 18.77 -15.95
CA ALA A 251 -4.36 19.31 -16.51
C ALA A 251 -3.26 18.26 -16.60
N LEU A 252 -3.26 17.27 -15.71
CA LEU A 252 -2.35 16.14 -15.73
C LEU A 252 -2.48 15.30 -17.01
N CYS A 253 -3.71 14.88 -17.34
CA CYS A 253 -4.01 14.08 -18.53
C CYS A 253 -3.80 14.89 -19.81
N MET A 254 -4.21 16.15 -19.79
CA MET A 254 -4.17 17.04 -20.96
C MET A 254 -2.76 17.44 -21.39
N ARG A 255 -1.72 17.16 -20.59
CA ARG A 255 -0.31 17.27 -21.02
C ARG A 255 -0.04 16.49 -22.30
N CYS A 256 -0.67 15.33 -22.44
CA CYS A 256 -0.55 14.50 -23.64
C CYS A 256 -1.78 14.63 -24.54
N HIS A 257 -2.97 14.53 -23.94
CA HIS A 257 -4.24 14.45 -24.68
C HIS A 257 -4.73 15.77 -25.33
N SER A 258 -3.96 16.86 -25.24
CA SER A 258 -4.24 18.11 -25.97
C SER A 258 -3.88 18.05 -27.46
N GLY A 259 -3.21 16.98 -27.91
CA GLY A 259 -2.80 16.76 -29.30
C GLY A 259 -1.34 17.16 -29.59
N GLY A 260 -0.56 17.49 -28.55
CA GLY A 260 0.88 17.79 -28.67
C GLY A 260 1.81 16.59 -28.49
N TYR A 261 1.29 15.43 -28.07
CA TYR A 261 2.11 14.24 -27.78
C TYR A 261 1.87 13.12 -28.80
N PRO A 262 2.92 12.53 -29.39
CA PRO A 262 2.78 11.47 -30.40
C PRO A 262 1.96 10.29 -29.88
N ASN A 263 1.09 9.74 -30.73
CA ASN A 263 0.27 8.56 -30.46
C ASN A 263 -0.70 8.68 -29.26
N SER A 264 -0.87 9.88 -28.70
CA SER A 264 -1.92 10.14 -27.71
C SER A 264 -3.21 10.60 -28.41
N PRO A 265 -4.38 10.06 -28.03
CA PRO A 265 -5.65 10.57 -28.51
C PRO A 265 -5.82 12.04 -28.14
N LYS A 266 -6.21 12.87 -29.11
CA LYS A 266 -6.62 14.26 -28.84
C LYS A 266 -8.04 14.25 -28.25
N ILE A 267 -8.21 14.88 -27.10
CA ILE A 267 -9.46 14.89 -26.35
C ILE A 267 -9.88 16.34 -26.10
N ASP A 268 -11.11 16.69 -26.45
CA ASP A 268 -11.80 17.85 -25.89
C ASP A 268 -12.61 17.35 -24.68
N PRO A 269 -12.29 17.75 -23.44
CA PRO A 269 -12.93 17.20 -22.25
C PRO A 269 -14.46 17.33 -22.26
N THR A 270 -14.97 18.51 -22.64
CA THR A 270 -16.42 18.79 -22.64
C THR A 270 -17.14 18.05 -23.76
N ALA A 271 -16.55 17.97 -24.96
CA ALA A 271 -17.14 17.23 -26.06
C ALA A 271 -17.09 15.71 -25.85
N HIS A 272 -16.09 15.22 -25.11
CA HIS A 272 -15.91 13.80 -24.79
C HIS A 272 -16.78 13.34 -23.62
N SER A 273 -16.77 14.08 -22.51
CA SER A 273 -17.50 13.70 -21.29
C SER A 273 -18.99 14.01 -21.38
N HIS A 274 -19.38 14.95 -22.26
CA HIS A 274 -20.73 15.50 -22.32
C HIS A 274 -21.23 16.14 -21.01
N HIS A 275 -20.32 16.42 -20.08
CA HIS A 275 -20.61 17.10 -18.83
C HIS A 275 -20.15 18.57 -18.88
N ALA A 276 -20.79 19.42 -18.09
CA ALA A 276 -20.35 20.81 -17.91
C ALA A 276 -18.89 20.87 -17.44
N ALA A 277 -18.17 21.91 -17.88
CA ALA A 277 -16.71 21.98 -17.70
C ALA A 277 -16.25 21.88 -16.24
N ASP A 278 -17.04 22.43 -15.33
CA ASP A 278 -16.84 22.49 -13.88
C ASP A 278 -17.44 21.30 -13.11
N SER A 279 -18.18 20.42 -13.78
CA SER A 279 -18.79 19.24 -13.16
C SER A 279 -17.74 18.18 -12.82
N THR A 280 -18.00 17.42 -11.76
CA THR A 280 -17.22 16.23 -11.41
C THR A 280 -17.26 15.17 -12.53
N GLY A 281 -18.33 15.13 -13.33
CA GLY A 281 -18.44 14.25 -14.50
C GLY A 281 -17.46 14.61 -15.62
N ASN A 282 -16.92 15.82 -15.65
CA ASN A 282 -15.91 16.23 -16.62
C ASN A 282 -14.47 15.91 -16.16
N GLN A 283 -14.27 15.29 -14.98
CA GLN A 283 -12.94 14.89 -14.51
C GLN A 283 -12.53 13.52 -15.07
N CYS A 284 -11.43 13.46 -15.83
CA CYS A 284 -10.98 12.23 -16.52
C CYS A 284 -10.88 11.03 -15.56
N VAL A 285 -10.31 11.27 -14.37
CA VAL A 285 -10.07 10.23 -13.37
C VAL A 285 -11.34 9.62 -12.79
N ASN A 286 -12.49 10.32 -12.85
CA ASN A 286 -13.74 9.79 -12.30
C ASN A 286 -14.36 8.70 -13.19
N CYS A 287 -13.99 8.65 -14.46
CA CYS A 287 -14.39 7.60 -15.39
C CYS A 287 -13.25 6.61 -15.65
N HIS A 288 -12.05 7.11 -15.96
CA HIS A 288 -10.93 6.27 -16.39
C HIS A 288 -10.07 5.71 -15.25
N MET A 289 -10.23 6.20 -14.02
CA MET A 289 -9.51 5.70 -12.84
C MET A 289 -10.50 5.45 -11.71
N PRO A 290 -11.43 4.48 -11.89
CA PRO A 290 -12.47 4.19 -10.91
C PRO A 290 -11.85 3.88 -9.55
N GLN A 291 -12.61 4.19 -8.51
CA GLN A 291 -12.11 4.14 -7.14
C GLN A 291 -12.72 2.96 -6.39
N THR A 292 -11.86 2.10 -5.86
CA THR A 292 -12.24 1.00 -4.97
C THR A 292 -11.80 1.34 -3.55
N THR A 293 -12.71 1.23 -2.59
CA THR A 293 -12.37 1.45 -1.18
C THR A 293 -11.75 0.18 -0.59
N TYR A 294 -10.49 0.28 -0.19
CA TYR A 294 -9.78 -0.79 0.51
C TYR A 294 -9.84 -0.57 2.03
N MET A 295 -9.89 -1.67 2.79
CA MET A 295 -9.94 -1.67 4.26
C MET A 295 -10.99 -0.71 4.83
N GLN A 296 -12.15 -0.59 4.16
CA GLN A 296 -13.27 0.27 4.54
C GLN A 296 -13.02 1.79 4.57
N ARG A 297 -11.77 2.26 4.56
CA ARG A 297 -11.43 3.68 4.74
C ARG A 297 -10.46 4.23 3.70
N HIS A 298 -9.76 3.38 2.95
CA HIS A 298 -8.70 3.81 2.05
C HIS A 298 -9.15 3.76 0.58
N PRO A 299 -9.65 4.88 0.01
CA PRO A 299 -9.98 4.95 -1.40
C PRO A 299 -8.73 4.79 -2.26
N ARG A 300 -8.76 3.88 -3.23
CA ARG A 300 -7.67 3.64 -4.17
C ARG A 300 -8.19 3.74 -5.59
N ARG A 301 -7.50 4.51 -6.42
CA ARG A 301 -7.82 4.65 -7.84
C ARG A 301 -7.11 3.58 -8.66
N ASP A 302 -7.85 2.94 -9.56
CA ASP A 302 -7.27 2.03 -10.54
C ASP A 302 -6.33 2.78 -11.51
N HIS A 303 -5.31 2.08 -12.02
CA HIS A 303 -4.30 2.63 -12.94
C HIS A 303 -4.24 1.87 -14.28
N GLY A 304 -5.28 1.09 -14.60
CA GLY A 304 -5.49 0.51 -15.93
C GLY A 304 -5.93 1.53 -16.97
N PHE A 305 -6.43 2.70 -16.54
CA PHE A 305 -6.95 3.77 -17.41
C PHE A 305 -8.03 3.26 -18.37
N THR A 306 -8.89 2.38 -17.87
CA THR A 306 -9.87 1.66 -18.68
C THR A 306 -10.91 2.61 -19.25
N ILE A 307 -11.53 2.20 -20.36
CA ILE A 307 -12.73 2.87 -20.87
C ILE A 307 -13.90 2.29 -20.07
N PRO A 308 -14.74 3.11 -19.41
CA PRO A 308 -15.87 2.60 -18.66
C PRO A 308 -16.77 1.72 -19.54
N ASP A 309 -17.05 0.51 -19.08
CA ASP A 309 -18.04 -0.37 -19.68
C ASP A 309 -19.17 -0.63 -18.67
N PRO A 310 -20.37 -0.07 -18.86
CA PRO A 310 -21.48 -0.23 -17.93
C PRO A 310 -22.02 -1.67 -17.85
N LEU A 311 -21.56 -2.58 -18.72
CA LEU A 311 -21.95 -4.00 -18.69
C LEU A 311 -20.99 -4.87 -17.83
N LEU A 312 -19.84 -4.33 -17.40
CA LEU A 312 -18.81 -5.06 -16.67
C LEU A 312 -18.64 -4.64 -15.20
N THR A 313 -19.51 -3.75 -14.71
CA THR A 313 -19.51 -3.23 -13.33
C THR A 313 -20.76 -3.61 -12.55
#